data_AF-A0A352NIQ7-F1
#
_entry.id   AF-A0A352NIQ7-F1
#
_cell.length_a   1.000
_cell.length_b   1.000
_cell.length_c   1.000
_cell.angle_alpha   90.00
_cell.angle_beta   90.00
_cell.angle_gamma   90.00
#
_symmetry.space_group_name_H-M   'P 1'
#
loop_
_entity.id
_entity.type
_entity.pdbx_description
1 polymer ?
#
loop_
_entity_poly.entity_id
_entity_poly.type
_entity_poly.pdbx_seq_one_letter_code
_entity_poly.pdbx_strand_id
1 'polypeptide(L)' 'MYRLFVSGLAHSDLDDIVSHIALQLASPIAAANFLDEVEKCYGYLKSNPLMYERCHDAFLEKEGYRKATIKNYVLIYK' A
#
# COMPACT_ATOMS: atom_id res chain seq x y z
N MET A 1 12.95 6.56 13.11
CA MET A 1 12.25 6.25 11.84
C MET A 1 12.82 4.96 11.28
N TYR A 2 11.97 3.99 10.98
CA TYR A 2 12.33 2.76 10.30
C TYR A 2 12.58 3.03 8.82
N ARG A 3 13.40 2.19 8.19
CA ARG A 3 13.66 2.24 6.75
C ARG A 3 12.64 1.36 6.04
N LEU A 4 11.94 1.94 5.07
CA LEU A 4 11.05 1.19 4.18
C LEU A 4 11.83 0.69 2.97
N PHE A 5 11.59 -0.57 2.62
CA PHE A 5 12.01 -1.18 1.38
C PHE A 5 10.76 -1.61 0.62
N VAL A 6 10.57 -1.05 -0.56
CA VAL A 6 9.45 -1.39 -1.45
C VAL A 6 9.95 -2.44 -2.43
N SER A 7 9.20 -3.54 -2.57
CA SER A 7 9.56 -4.60 -3.52
C SER A 7 9.33 -4.12 -4.96
N GLY A 8 10.05 -4.71 -5.93
CA GLY A 8 9.83 -4.40 -7.34
C GLY A 8 8.39 -4.68 -7.78
N LEU A 9 7.78 -5.76 -7.27
CA LEU A 9 6.38 -6.08 -7.53
C LEU A 9 5.43 -5.00 -6.99
N ALA A 10 5.67 -4.49 -5.78
CA ALA A 10 4.85 -3.43 -5.23
C ALA A 10 4.96 -2.10 -6.02
N HIS A 11 6.10 -1.84 -6.66
CA HIS A 11 6.22 -0.72 -7.59
C HIS A 11 5.37 -0.94 -8.85
N SER A 12 5.46 -2.13 -9.46
CA SER A 12 4.63 -2.47 -10.62
C SER A 12 3.13 -2.42 -10.31
N ASP A 13 2.72 -2.96 -9.17
CA ASP A 13 1.32 -2.90 -8.71
C ASP A 13 0.84 -1.44 -8.58
N LEU A 14 1.69 -0.55 -8.02
CA LEU A 14 1.36 0.86 -7.86
C LEU A 14 1.23 1.57 -9.22
N ASP A 15 2.17 1.32 -10.14
CA ASP A 15 2.16 1.89 -11.49
C ASP A 15 0.92 1.45 -12.28
N ASP A 16 0.53 0.17 -12.17
CA ASP A 16 -0.66 -0.40 -12.82
C ASP A 16 -1.95 0.22 -12.27
N ILE A 17 -2.05 0.35 -10.93
CA ILE A 17 -3.22 0.98 -10.29
C ILE A 17 -3.36 2.44 -10.72
N VAL A 18 -2.27 3.20 -10.67
CA VAL A 18 -2.28 4.63 -11.06
C VAL A 18 -2.64 4.76 -12.53
N SER A 19 -2.05 3.94 -13.40
CA SER A 19 -2.33 3.96 -14.84
C SER A 19 -3.79 3.61 -15.13
N HIS A 20 -4.35 2.60 -14.44
CA HIS A 20 -5.76 2.24 -14.57
C HIS A 20 -6.67 3.41 -14.18
N ILE A 21 -6.46 4.02 -13.02
CA ILE A 21 -7.30 5.12 -12.53
C ILE A 21 -7.17 6.37 -13.41
N ALA A 22 -5.94 6.75 -13.76
CA ALA A 22 -5.69 7.97 -14.52
C ALA A 22 -6.12 7.86 -15.98
N LEU A 23 -5.86 6.71 -16.63
CA LEU A 23 -6.03 6.55 -18.07
C LEU A 23 -7.33 5.83 -18.43
N GLN A 24 -7.60 4.68 -17.81
CA GLN A 24 -8.77 3.86 -18.19
C GLN A 24 -10.06 4.41 -17.58
N LEU A 25 -10.00 4.89 -16.33
CA LEU A 25 -11.12 5.59 -15.69
C LEU A 25 -11.12 7.10 -15.95
N ALA A 26 -10.15 7.61 -16.73
CA ALA A 26 -9.98 9.01 -17.09
C ALA A 26 -10.02 9.97 -15.88
N SER A 27 -9.48 9.54 -14.73
CA SER A 27 -9.57 10.28 -13.47
C SER A 27 -8.19 10.55 -12.86
N PRO A 28 -7.39 11.46 -13.45
CA PRO A 28 -6.05 11.78 -12.96
C PRO A 28 -6.05 12.37 -11.54
N ILE A 29 -7.10 13.12 -11.17
CA ILE A 29 -7.25 13.66 -9.81
C ILE A 29 -7.46 12.53 -8.80
N ALA A 30 -8.24 11.50 -9.13
CA ALA A 30 -8.41 10.35 -8.26
C ALA A 30 -7.12 9.54 -8.12
N ALA A 31 -6.33 9.42 -9.19
CA ALA A 31 -5.02 8.77 -9.14
C ALA A 31 -4.02 9.52 -8.24
N ALA A 32 -3.98 10.86 -8.33
CA ALA A 32 -3.16 11.69 -7.44
C ALA A 32 -3.59 11.55 -5.97
N ASN A 33 -4.90 11.65 -5.71
CA ASN A 33 -5.43 11.46 -4.35
C ASN A 33 -5.14 10.06 -3.80
N PHE A 34 -5.09 9.02 -4.65
CA PHE A 34 -4.70 7.69 -4.22
C PHE A 34 -3.22 7.63 -3.83
N LEU A 35 -2.33 8.25 -4.62
CA LEU A 35 -0.90 8.33 -4.30
C LEU A 35 -0.63 9.08 -2.99
N ASP A 36 -1.36 10.17 -2.71
CA ASP A 36 -1.25 10.90 -1.44
C ASP A 36 -1.55 10.00 -0.23
N GLU A 37 -2.52 9.10 -0.36
CA GLU A 37 -2.91 8.17 0.71
C GLU A 37 -1.88 7.04 0.88
N VAL A 38 -1.24 6.60 -0.21
CA VAL A 38 -0.09 5.69 -0.16
C VAL A 38 1.09 6.35 0.55
N GLU A 39 1.40 7.60 0.23
CA GLU A 39 2.50 8.33 0.89
C GLU A 39 2.24 8.51 2.39
N LYS A 40 1.01 8.87 2.78
CA LYS A 40 0.61 8.93 4.20
C LYS A 40 0.82 7.58 4.89
N CYS A 41 0.38 6.49 4.26
CA CYS A 41 0.57 5.14 4.79
C CYS A 41 2.07 4.83 5.01
N TYR A 42 2.93 5.15 4.05
CA TYR A 42 4.38 5.00 4.20
C TYR A 42 4.96 5.87 5.32
N GLY A 43 4.48 7.11 5.47
CA GLY A 43 4.85 7.98 6.59
C GLY A 43 4.53 7.35 7.95
N TYR A 44 3.35 6.75 8.06
CA TYR A 44 2.95 6.01 9.26
C TYR A 44 3.80 4.77 9.51
N LEU A 45 4.09 3.97 8.49
CA LEU A 45 4.93 2.77 8.63
C LEU A 45 6.37 3.08 9.05
N LYS A 46 6.94 4.20 8.56
CA LYS A 46 8.27 4.67 9.00
C LYS A 46 8.30 5.04 10.49
N SER A 47 7.17 5.39 11.06
CA SER A 47 7.08 5.83 12.47
C SER A 47 6.62 4.70 13.38
N ASN A 48 5.60 3.95 12.98
CA ASN A 48 4.93 2.91 13.75
C ASN A 48 4.66 1.65 12.90
N PRO A 49 5.68 0.84 12.59
CA PRO A 49 5.54 -0.30 11.67
C PRO A 49 4.53 -1.37 12.16
N LEU A 50 4.23 -1.43 13.45
CA LEU A 50 3.31 -2.42 14.02
C LEU A 50 1.87 -1.92 14.20
N MET A 51 1.54 -0.71 13.71
CA MET A 51 0.24 -0.08 13.99
C MET A 51 -0.95 -0.76 13.33
N TYR A 52 -0.76 -1.37 12.16
CA TYR A 52 -1.84 -2.03 11.43
C TYR A 52 -1.98 -3.50 11.84
N GLU A 53 -3.17 -4.05 11.65
CA GLU A 53 -3.46 -5.44 11.98
C GLU A 53 -2.63 -6.45 11.17
N ARG A 54 -2.51 -7.66 11.70
CA ARG A 54 -1.97 -8.79 10.94
C ARG A 54 -2.94 -9.19 9.83
N CYS A 55 -2.41 -9.83 8.80
CA CYS A 55 -3.27 -10.49 7.81
C CYS A 55 -4.14 -11.56 8.51
N HIS A 56 -5.37 -11.75 8.04
CA HIS A 56 -6.27 -12.79 8.56
C HIS A 56 -6.13 -14.12 7.82
N ASP A 57 -5.42 -14.10 6.69
CA ASP A 57 -5.02 -15.32 6.00
C ASP A 57 -4.00 -16.06 6.87
N ALA A 58 -4.26 -17.34 7.16
CA ALA A 58 -3.47 -18.12 8.11
C ALA A 58 -2.00 -18.28 7.69
N PHE A 59 -1.72 -18.35 6.39
CA PHE A 59 -0.36 -18.44 5.89
C PHE A 59 0.38 -17.11 6.06
N LEU A 60 -0.26 -16.01 5.63
CA LEU A 60 0.33 -14.67 5.76
C LEU A 60 0.52 -14.26 7.22
N GLU A 61 -0.44 -14.57 8.10
CA GLU A 61 -0.34 -14.29 9.53
C GLU A 61 0.86 -15.01 10.16
N LYS A 62 1.02 -16.30 9.84
CA LYS A 62 2.12 -17.13 10.34
C LYS A 62 3.49 -16.60 9.89
N GLU A 63 3.57 -16.10 8.66
CA GLU A 63 4.77 -15.47 8.10
C GLU A 63 5.00 -14.03 8.61
N GLY A 64 4.12 -13.52 9.49
CA GLY A 64 4.26 -12.24 10.16
C GLY A 64 3.80 -11.04 9.33
N TYR A 65 3.08 -11.26 8.23
CA TYR A 65 2.59 -10.18 7.39
C TYR A 65 1.46 -9.38 8.07
N ARG A 66 1.47 -8.08 7.78
CA ARG A 66 0.46 -7.09 8.17
C ARG A 66 -0.17 -6.48 6.94
N LYS A 67 -1.37 -5.94 7.13
CA LYS A 67 -2.13 -5.31 6.05
C LYS A 67 -2.61 -3.93 6.45
N ALA A 68 -2.58 -3.00 5.51
CA ALA A 68 -3.17 -1.67 5.64
C ALA A 68 -4.15 -1.43 4.49
N THR A 69 -5.36 -0.98 4.80
CA THR A 69 -6.34 -0.62 3.77
C THR A 69 -6.10 0.81 3.30
N ILE A 70 -5.93 0.99 1.99
CA ILE A 70 -5.74 2.29 1.34
C ILE A 70 -6.84 2.43 0.29
N LYS A 71 -7.89 3.18 0.61
CA LYS A 71 -9.11 3.28 -0.21
C LYS A 71 -9.66 1.88 -0.53
N ASN A 72 -9.66 1.49 -1.80
CA ASN A 72 -10.17 0.19 -2.28
C ASN A 72 -9.07 -0.86 -2.46
N TYR A 73 -7.85 -0.60 -1.98
CA TYR A 73 -6.70 -1.49 -2.13
C TYR A 73 -6.15 -1.88 -0.75
N VAL A 74 -5.37 -2.97 -0.72
CA VAL A 74 -4.73 -3.48 0.49
C VAL A 74 -3.21 -3.54 0.27
N LEU A 75 -2.47 -2.82 1.10
CA LEU A 75 -1.01 -2.91 1.17
C LEU A 75 -0.63 -4.04 2.12
N ILE A 76 0.19 -4.99 1.66
CA ILE A 76 0.73 -6.09 2.47
C ILE A 76 2.21 -5.83 2.73
N TYR A 77 2.65 -5.94 3.99
CA TYR A 77 4.03 -5.66 4.39
C TYR A 77 4.49 -6.51 5.58
N LYS A 78 5.80 -6.54 5.84
CA LYS A 78 6.42 -7.11 7.03
C LYS A 78 7.72 -6.39 7.39
#